data_AF-A0A928REF7-F1
#
_entry.id   AF-A0A928REF7-F1
#
_cell.length_a   1.000
_cell.length_b   1.000
_cell.length_c   1.000
_cell.angle_alpha   90.00
_cell.angle_beta   90.00
_cell.angle_gamma   90.00
#
_symmetry.space_group_name_H-M   'P 1'
#
loop_
_entity.id
_entity.type
_entity.pdbx_description
1 polymer ?
#
loop_
_entity_poly.entity_id
_entity_poly.type
_entity_poly.pdbx_seq_one_letter_code
_entity_poly.pdbx_strand_id
1 'polypeptide(L)'
;MNIIKCYNCENEISDTEIVCPYCDYPVSDTKKKNEEKESALAGETVKIATGKDFEREKAAIINSIKEDSQSPEEAQRFEKEREYDLQSETLRRSLEERRAQREEERRKKKNKKSVMVIVVALIIIGAFGVIYLVNNLVTSLVKTTKTSKNRKAKREKVISSDVSEDLGFRFHSVTLTVENQTLIMDGFDGNEENKPWSEHSEEVLNLTIGSEITTIGSYSFDDLTNLEHVTLSDSVAVIGEGAFYGCSYLEEVTLKSEKSDLRTVGNHAFTNCESLEKIVFSKKLVRIGDGAFSGCERLEEVEIPDSVTEIGEDAFFGCHNLVIVCSKDSFAYEYAMDNAIEVKVVDDEEETPSDPENTGDVQEPSNVPENTPDNSGNNGSDESPDNSSQEMTKDEKLAQLQSQLAKAESAEERDRILQEIDKVAME
;
A
#
# COMPACT_ATOMS: atom_id res chain seq x y z
N MET A 1 -18.37 -2.07 47.44
CA MET A 1 -17.70 -1.86 46.14
C MET A 1 -17.77 -3.17 45.43
N ASN A 2 -18.51 -3.23 44.33
CA ASN A 2 -18.44 -4.41 43.48
C ASN A 2 -17.22 -4.23 42.59
N ILE A 3 -16.47 -5.31 42.40
CA ILE A 3 -15.33 -5.33 41.48
C ILE A 3 -15.88 -5.88 40.16
N ILE A 4 -15.65 -5.14 39.08
CA ILE A 4 -16.01 -5.56 37.72
C ILE A 4 -14.73 -5.70 36.90
N LYS A 5 -14.72 -6.57 35.89
CA LYS A 5 -13.61 -6.63 34.93
C LYS A 5 -13.85 -5.66 33.78
N CYS A 6 -12.86 -4.83 33.47
CA CYS A 6 -12.86 -3.96 32.31
C CYS A 6 -12.99 -4.79 31.03
N TYR A 7 -13.90 -4.43 30.14
CA TYR A 7 -14.10 -5.16 28.89
C TYR A 7 -12.89 -5.04 27.95
N ASN A 8 -12.21 -3.89 27.95
CA ASN A 8 -11.16 -3.58 26.99
C ASN A 8 -9.78 -4.17 27.37
N CYS A 9 -9.47 -4.26 28.67
CA CYS A 9 -8.16 -4.69 29.15
C CYS A 9 -8.19 -5.82 30.18
N GLU A 10 -9.38 -6.36 30.49
CA GLU A 10 -9.63 -7.46 31.43
C GLU A 10 -9.21 -7.24 32.91
N ASN A 11 -8.64 -6.07 33.24
CA ASN A 11 -8.26 -5.71 34.61
C ASN A 11 -9.48 -5.52 35.52
N GLU A 12 -9.31 -5.87 36.79
CA GLU A 12 -10.32 -5.69 37.84
C GLU A 12 -10.36 -4.22 38.31
N ILE A 13 -11.55 -3.63 38.26
CA ILE A 13 -11.79 -2.21 38.58
C ILE A 13 -13.01 -2.06 39.51
N SER A 14 -13.07 -0.95 40.24
CA SER A 14 -14.20 -0.65 41.14
C SER A 14 -15.41 -0.14 40.35
N ASP A 15 -16.61 -0.61 40.68
CA ASP A 15 -17.87 -0.20 40.05
C ASP A 15 -18.29 1.26 40.32
N THR A 16 -17.52 1.97 41.15
CA THR A 16 -17.64 3.39 41.48
C THR A 16 -16.82 4.30 40.58
N GLU A 17 -15.89 3.76 39.79
CA GLU A 17 -15.10 4.54 38.83
C GLU A 17 -15.95 4.88 37.60
N ILE A 18 -15.73 6.06 37.00
CA ILE A 18 -16.43 6.48 35.77
C ILE A 18 -15.68 5.96 34.54
N VAL A 19 -14.36 5.81 34.64
CA VAL A 19 -13.45 5.41 33.56
C VAL A 19 -12.41 4.42 34.11
N CYS A 20 -12.05 3.41 33.33
CA CYS A 20 -11.02 2.43 33.68
C CYS A 20 -9.63 3.07 33.74
N PRO A 21 -8.91 3.00 34.86
CA PRO A 21 -7.62 3.68 35.04
C PRO A 21 -6.46 3.05 34.23
N TYR A 22 -6.70 1.90 33.58
CA TYR A 22 -5.68 1.17 32.82
C TYR A 22 -5.78 1.35 31.30
N CYS A 23 -6.92 1.82 30.78
CA CYS A 23 -7.15 1.89 29.33
C CYS A 23 -8.14 2.99 28.91
N ASP A 24 -8.50 3.88 29.83
CA ASP A 24 -9.45 4.98 29.63
C ASP A 24 -10.84 4.59 29.08
N TYR A 25 -11.22 3.31 29.17
CA TYR A 25 -12.51 2.82 28.70
C TYR A 25 -13.65 3.14 29.70
N PRO A 26 -14.84 3.58 29.25
CA PRO A 26 -15.96 3.91 30.13
C PRO A 26 -16.46 2.70 30.96
N VAL A 27 -16.69 2.92 32.25
CA VAL A 27 -17.20 1.88 33.16
C VAL A 27 -18.67 1.53 32.88
N SER A 28 -19.46 2.48 32.35
CA SER A 28 -20.84 2.23 31.90
C SER A 28 -20.92 1.18 30.80
N ASP A 29 -19.98 1.21 29.85
CA ASP A 29 -19.93 0.28 28.72
C ASP A 29 -19.46 -1.11 29.17
N THR A 30 -18.58 -1.14 30.17
CA THR A 30 -18.14 -2.38 30.84
C THR A 30 -19.31 -3.07 31.55
N LYS A 31 -20.16 -2.33 32.27
CA LYS A 31 -21.37 -2.89 32.92
C LYS A 31 -22.35 -3.44 31.89
N LYS A 32 -22.68 -2.67 30.85
CA LYS A 32 -23.62 -3.07 29.80
C LYS A 32 -23.20 -4.35 29.09
N LYS A 33 -21.90 -4.50 28.77
CA LYS A 33 -21.39 -5.72 28.12
C LYS A 33 -21.30 -6.92 29.05
N ASN A 34 -21.05 -6.72 30.34
CA ASN A 34 -21.09 -7.81 31.31
C ASN A 34 -22.52 -8.30 31.54
N GLU A 35 -23.52 -7.41 31.59
CA GLU A 35 -24.95 -7.77 31.63
C GLU A 35 -25.39 -8.53 30.37
N GLU A 36 -24.92 -8.14 29.18
CA GLU A 36 -25.15 -8.88 27.93
C GLU A 36 -24.51 -10.28 27.94
N LYS A 37 -23.32 -10.43 28.58
CA LYS A 37 -22.63 -11.72 28.73
C LYS A 37 -23.34 -12.63 29.73
N GLU A 38 -23.85 -12.09 30.85
CA GLU A 38 -24.66 -12.82 31.81
C GLU A 38 -26.02 -13.23 31.24
N SER A 39 -26.64 -12.35 30.43
CA SER A 39 -27.87 -12.66 29.69
C SER A 39 -27.64 -13.70 28.57
N ALA A 40 -26.44 -13.78 28.00
CA ALA A 40 -26.09 -14.82 27.03
C ALA A 40 -25.77 -16.18 27.69
N LEU A 41 -25.39 -16.19 28.98
CA LEU A 41 -25.10 -17.41 29.75
C LEU A 41 -26.36 -17.99 30.43
N ALA A 42 -27.37 -17.16 30.71
CA ALA A 42 -28.66 -17.59 31.23
C ALA A 42 -29.66 -17.81 30.08
N GLY A 43 -29.57 -18.97 29.43
CA GLY A 43 -30.56 -19.40 28.45
C GLY A 43 -31.92 -19.65 29.11
N GLU A 44 -32.86 -18.70 28.98
CA GLU A 44 -34.29 -19.00 28.86
C GLU A 44 -35.08 -17.81 28.29
N THR A 45 -36.08 -18.14 27.49
CA THR A 45 -36.90 -17.28 26.64
C THR A 45 -37.48 -16.03 27.33
N VAL A 46 -37.07 -14.85 26.88
CA VAL A 46 -37.86 -13.62 27.04
C VAL A 46 -38.48 -13.26 25.71
N LYS A 47 -39.81 -13.30 25.68
CA LYS A 47 -40.63 -12.87 24.54
C LYS A 47 -40.27 -11.42 24.20
N ILE A 48 -39.74 -11.22 23.01
CA ILE A 48 -39.48 -9.89 22.45
C ILE A 48 -40.83 -9.17 22.33
N ALA A 49 -41.03 -8.12 23.13
CA ALA A 49 -42.10 -7.15 22.91
C ALA A 49 -41.87 -6.54 21.53
N THR A 50 -42.83 -6.72 20.64
CA THR A 50 -42.77 -6.17 19.28
C THR A 50 -42.73 -4.64 19.33
N GLY A 51 -42.06 -3.99 18.38
CA GLY A 51 -41.87 -2.52 18.30
C GLY A 51 -43.14 -1.64 18.35
N LYS A 52 -44.33 -2.23 18.43
CA LYS A 52 -45.59 -1.51 18.73
C LYS A 52 -45.73 -1.11 20.20
N ASP A 53 -45.07 -1.81 21.12
CA ASP A 53 -45.14 -1.50 22.56
C ASP A 53 -44.25 -0.30 22.92
N PHE A 54 -43.08 -0.20 22.30
CA PHE A 54 -42.18 0.95 22.44
C PHE A 54 -42.76 2.25 21.83
N GLU A 55 -43.43 2.16 20.68
CA GLU A 55 -44.09 3.32 20.07
C GLU A 55 -45.32 3.79 20.86
N ARG A 56 -46.02 2.89 21.58
CA ARG A 56 -47.12 3.26 22.49
C ARG A 56 -46.61 3.98 23.74
N GLU A 57 -45.51 3.52 24.31
CA GLU A 57 -44.91 4.10 25.51
C GLU A 57 -44.24 5.46 25.18
N LYS A 58 -43.60 5.58 24.02
CA LYS A 58 -43.08 6.84 23.48
C LYS A 58 -44.19 7.85 23.19
N ALA A 59 -45.32 7.42 22.63
CA ALA A 59 -46.48 8.29 22.39
C ALA A 59 -47.16 8.76 23.69
N ALA A 60 -47.16 7.94 24.74
CA ALA A 60 -47.69 8.30 26.06
C ALA A 60 -46.82 9.37 26.75
N ILE A 61 -45.49 9.24 26.68
CA ILE A 61 -44.54 10.21 27.24
C ILE A 61 -44.60 11.54 26.47
N ILE A 62 -44.74 11.49 25.14
CA ILE A 62 -44.91 12.71 24.30
C ILE A 62 -46.22 13.44 24.61
N ASN A 63 -47.31 12.71 24.88
CA ASN A 63 -48.58 13.35 25.25
C ASN A 63 -48.53 13.98 26.66
N SER A 64 -47.77 13.41 27.60
CA SER A 64 -47.55 14.06 28.91
C SER A 64 -46.67 15.31 28.83
N ILE A 65 -45.75 15.39 27.86
CA ILE A 65 -44.92 16.60 27.65
C ILE A 65 -45.71 17.72 26.98
N LYS A 66 -46.72 17.40 26.17
CA LYS A 66 -47.59 18.38 25.50
C LYS A 66 -48.52 19.17 26.43
N GLU A 67 -48.74 18.71 27.66
CA GLU A 67 -49.65 19.38 28.59
C GLU A 67 -48.97 20.52 29.39
N ASP A 68 -47.63 20.60 29.41
CA ASP A 68 -46.89 21.58 30.24
C ASP A 68 -46.20 22.73 29.47
N SER A 69 -46.14 22.72 28.13
CA SER A 69 -45.41 23.76 27.37
C SER A 69 -46.28 24.45 26.30
N GLN A 70 -47.07 25.44 26.71
CA GLN A 70 -47.71 26.39 25.79
C GLN A 70 -46.76 27.55 25.47
N SER A 71 -45.86 27.34 24.50
CA SER A 71 -45.25 28.40 23.69
C SER A 71 -45.19 27.95 22.22
N PRO A 72 -45.82 28.67 21.27
CA PRO A 72 -45.84 28.31 19.85
C PRO A 72 -44.45 28.19 19.19
N GLU A 73 -43.43 28.86 19.75
CA GLU A 73 -42.07 28.87 19.20
C GLU A 73 -41.27 27.59 19.54
N GLU A 74 -41.50 27.01 20.72
CA GLU A 74 -40.82 25.76 21.14
C GLU A 74 -41.34 24.55 20.36
N ALA A 75 -42.64 24.54 20.04
CA ALA A 75 -43.26 23.50 19.20
C ALA A 75 -42.69 23.49 17.77
N GLN A 76 -42.48 24.67 17.17
CA GLN A 76 -41.88 24.79 15.84
C GLN A 76 -40.40 24.38 15.81
N ARG A 77 -39.65 24.66 16.90
CA ARG A 77 -38.25 24.23 17.03
C ARG A 77 -38.15 22.70 17.12
N PHE A 78 -38.99 22.08 17.94
CA PHE A 78 -39.04 20.61 18.08
C PHE A 78 -39.44 19.90 16.78
N GLU A 79 -40.36 20.48 15.98
CA GLU A 79 -40.73 19.94 14.67
C GLU A 79 -39.57 20.00 13.67
N LYS A 80 -38.82 21.10 13.62
CA LYS A 80 -37.62 21.21 12.78
C LYS A 80 -36.50 20.25 13.19
N GLU A 81 -36.27 20.09 14.49
CA GLU A 81 -35.24 19.19 15.03
C GLU A 81 -35.58 17.73 14.71
N ARG A 82 -36.85 17.36 14.81
CA ARG A 82 -37.35 16.03 14.40
C ARG A 82 -37.25 15.77 12.90
N GLU A 83 -37.47 16.79 12.07
CA GLU A 83 -37.33 16.69 10.61
C GLU A 83 -35.85 16.49 10.21
N TYR A 84 -34.93 17.19 10.90
CA TYR A 84 -33.49 17.01 10.73
C TYR A 84 -33.02 15.63 11.18
N ASP A 85 -33.46 15.15 12.34
CA ASP A 85 -33.12 13.81 12.84
C ASP A 85 -33.61 12.72 11.88
N LEU A 86 -34.85 12.84 11.37
CA LEU A 86 -35.41 11.90 10.41
C LEU A 86 -34.63 11.91 9.08
N GLN A 87 -34.26 13.08 8.58
CA GLN A 87 -33.42 13.20 7.37
C GLN A 87 -32.03 12.59 7.59
N SER A 88 -31.41 12.79 8.76
CA SER A 88 -30.10 12.23 9.11
C SER A 88 -30.12 10.70 9.17
N GLU A 89 -31.19 10.11 9.72
CA GLU A 89 -31.34 8.66 9.83
C GLU A 89 -31.61 8.03 8.45
N THR A 90 -32.38 8.71 7.61
CA THR A 90 -32.64 8.30 6.22
C THR A 90 -31.34 8.34 5.39
N LEU A 91 -30.51 9.37 5.58
CA LEU A 91 -29.21 9.50 4.92
C LEU A 91 -28.23 8.41 5.38
N ARG A 92 -28.18 8.10 6.68
CA ARG A 92 -27.35 7.02 7.24
C ARG A 92 -27.72 5.66 6.65
N ARG A 93 -29.02 5.32 6.59
CA ARG A 93 -29.49 4.08 5.98
C ARG A 93 -29.13 3.99 4.50
N SER A 94 -29.28 5.08 3.75
CA SER A 94 -28.88 5.16 2.33
C SER A 94 -27.36 4.97 2.13
N LEU A 95 -26.53 5.50 3.04
CA LEU A 95 -25.07 5.30 3.01
C LEU A 95 -24.67 3.86 3.36
N GLU A 96 -25.32 3.25 4.35
CA GLU A 96 -25.12 1.85 4.74
C GLU A 96 -25.54 0.88 3.61
N GLU A 97 -26.68 1.12 2.96
CA GLU A 97 -27.12 0.33 1.79
C GLU A 97 -26.13 0.44 0.63
N ARG A 98 -25.60 1.64 0.36
CA ARG A 98 -24.55 1.85 -0.66
C ARG A 98 -23.23 1.16 -0.29
N ARG A 99 -22.84 1.13 0.99
CA ARG A 99 -21.66 0.40 1.47
C ARG A 99 -21.84 -1.11 1.27
N ALA A 100 -22.98 -1.66 1.68
CA ALA A 100 -23.29 -3.08 1.50
C ALA A 100 -23.31 -3.51 0.03
N GLN A 101 -23.88 -2.68 -0.86
CA GLN A 101 -23.87 -2.95 -2.31
C GLN A 101 -22.44 -2.95 -2.89
N ARG A 102 -21.60 -1.99 -2.48
CA ARG A 102 -20.19 -1.92 -2.93
C ARG A 102 -19.38 -3.11 -2.42
N GLU A 103 -19.61 -3.56 -1.19
CA GLU A 103 -18.98 -4.78 -0.65
C GLU A 103 -19.40 -6.04 -1.41
N GLU A 104 -20.68 -6.17 -1.77
CA GLU A 104 -21.16 -7.30 -2.55
C GLU A 104 -20.55 -7.32 -3.97
N GLU A 105 -20.41 -6.16 -4.61
CA GLU A 105 -19.71 -6.03 -5.88
C GLU A 105 -18.21 -6.35 -5.77
N ARG A 106 -17.54 -5.87 -4.70
CA ARG A 106 -16.14 -6.23 -4.38
C ARG A 106 -16.00 -7.74 -4.20
N ARG A 107 -16.90 -8.41 -3.45
CA ARG A 107 -16.93 -9.88 -3.30
C ARG A 107 -17.12 -10.61 -4.62
N LYS A 108 -18.03 -10.15 -5.48
CA LYS A 108 -18.23 -10.72 -6.83
C LYS A 108 -16.98 -10.56 -7.71
N LYS A 109 -16.30 -9.41 -7.66
CA LYS A 109 -15.03 -9.18 -8.35
C LYS A 109 -13.89 -10.04 -7.79
N LYS A 110 -13.78 -10.17 -6.46
CA LYS A 110 -12.79 -11.04 -5.78
C LYS A 110 -13.01 -12.50 -6.19
N ASN A 111 -14.25 -13.01 -6.13
CA ASN A 111 -14.57 -14.37 -6.60
C ASN A 111 -14.24 -14.58 -8.08
N LYS A 112 -14.51 -13.60 -8.95
CA LYS A 112 -14.17 -13.69 -10.38
C LYS A 112 -12.65 -13.70 -10.62
N LYS A 113 -11.90 -12.86 -9.89
CA LYS A 113 -10.42 -12.86 -9.89
C LYS A 113 -9.86 -14.18 -9.33
N SER A 114 -10.36 -14.67 -8.21
CA SER A 114 -9.95 -15.95 -7.62
C SER A 114 -10.22 -17.14 -8.54
N VAL A 115 -11.38 -17.18 -9.20
CA VAL A 115 -11.66 -18.22 -10.22
C VAL A 115 -10.71 -18.09 -11.40
N MET A 116 -10.42 -16.87 -11.87
CA MET A 116 -9.46 -16.65 -12.95
C MET A 116 -8.03 -17.07 -12.56
N VAL A 117 -7.60 -16.77 -11.33
CA VAL A 117 -6.31 -17.19 -10.77
C VAL A 117 -6.24 -18.71 -10.64
N ILE A 118 -7.29 -19.37 -10.15
CA ILE A 118 -7.35 -20.84 -10.07
C ILE A 118 -7.29 -21.46 -11.48
N VAL A 119 -8.00 -20.88 -12.46
CA VAL A 119 -7.96 -21.36 -13.85
C VAL A 119 -6.56 -21.20 -14.44
N VAL A 120 -5.89 -20.06 -14.22
CA VAL A 120 -4.51 -19.83 -14.65
C VAL A 120 -3.55 -20.76 -13.92
N ALA A 121 -3.72 -20.97 -12.61
CA ALA A 121 -2.93 -21.91 -11.81
C ALA A 121 -3.10 -23.35 -12.29
N LEU A 122 -4.31 -23.79 -12.68
CA LEU A 122 -4.54 -25.12 -13.26
C LEU A 122 -3.89 -25.28 -14.63
N ILE A 123 -3.87 -24.23 -15.46
CA ILE A 123 -3.15 -24.21 -16.75
C ILE A 123 -1.64 -24.29 -16.51
N ILE A 124 -1.14 -23.56 -15.53
CA ILE A 124 0.26 -23.56 -15.10
C ILE A 124 0.65 -24.94 -14.54
N ILE A 125 -0.11 -25.51 -13.60
CA ILE A 125 0.10 -26.86 -13.06
C ILE A 125 0.07 -27.92 -14.17
N GLY A 126 -0.80 -27.76 -15.18
CA GLY A 126 -0.81 -28.60 -16.38
C GLY A 126 0.50 -28.51 -17.18
N ALA A 127 1.02 -27.30 -17.39
CA ALA A 127 2.30 -27.07 -18.08
C ALA A 127 3.51 -27.56 -17.26
N PHE A 128 3.53 -27.30 -15.95
CA PHE A 128 4.57 -27.75 -15.03
C PHE A 128 4.54 -29.26 -14.80
N GLY A 129 3.38 -29.90 -14.82
CA GLY A 129 3.26 -31.37 -14.76
C GLY A 129 3.84 -32.05 -15.99
N VAL A 130 3.70 -31.45 -17.17
CA VAL A 130 4.36 -31.91 -18.42
C VAL A 130 5.88 -31.72 -18.32
N ILE A 131 6.35 -30.58 -17.81
CA ILE A 131 7.78 -30.32 -17.58
C ILE A 131 8.36 -31.28 -16.53
N TYR A 132 7.62 -31.57 -15.45
CA TYR A 132 8.03 -32.52 -14.40
C TYR A 132 8.10 -33.96 -14.94
N LEU A 133 7.16 -34.38 -15.79
CA LEU A 133 7.21 -35.67 -16.49
C LEU A 133 8.43 -35.76 -17.42
N VAL A 134 8.72 -34.70 -18.17
CA VAL A 134 9.91 -34.63 -19.04
C VAL A 134 11.20 -34.66 -18.20
N ASN A 135 11.27 -33.90 -17.12
CA ASN A 135 12.44 -33.86 -16.24
C ASN A 135 12.64 -35.17 -15.46
N ASN A 136 11.57 -35.85 -15.07
CA ASN A 136 11.64 -37.17 -14.42
C ASN A 136 12.04 -38.27 -15.42
N LEU A 137 11.60 -38.17 -16.69
CA LEU A 137 12.08 -39.04 -17.77
C LEU A 137 13.58 -38.82 -18.05
N VAL A 138 14.02 -37.56 -18.06
CA VAL A 138 15.44 -37.17 -18.22
C VAL A 138 16.28 -37.63 -17.04
N THR A 139 15.82 -37.45 -15.79
CA THR A 139 16.54 -37.93 -14.60
C THR A 139 16.51 -39.45 -14.46
N SER A 140 15.47 -40.14 -14.93
CA SER A 140 15.45 -41.61 -15.01
C SER A 140 16.47 -42.13 -16.04
N LEU A 141 16.66 -41.45 -17.17
CA LEU A 141 17.70 -41.75 -18.15
C LEU A 141 19.11 -41.47 -17.59
N VAL A 142 19.28 -40.41 -16.80
CA VAL A 142 20.56 -40.07 -16.14
C VAL A 142 20.88 -41.04 -14.99
N LYS A 143 19.89 -41.55 -14.24
CA LYS A 143 20.10 -42.54 -13.17
C LYS A 143 20.57 -43.90 -13.66
N THR A 144 20.37 -44.25 -14.94
CA THR A 144 20.96 -45.47 -15.52
C THR A 144 22.45 -45.39 -15.86
N THR A 145 23.13 -44.26 -15.62
CA THR A 145 24.57 -44.11 -15.93
C THR A 145 25.48 -43.78 -14.73
N LYS A 146 24.96 -43.63 -13.50
CA LYS A 146 25.81 -43.38 -12.31
C LYS A 146 25.40 -44.21 -11.08
N THR A 147 25.68 -45.52 -11.14
CA THR A 147 25.90 -46.33 -9.93
C THR A 147 27.37 -46.62 -9.76
N SER A 148 28.05 -45.89 -8.87
CA SER A 148 29.23 -46.38 -8.11
C SER A 148 29.86 -45.24 -7.29
N LYS A 149 29.95 -45.46 -5.97
CA LYS A 149 30.80 -44.78 -4.95
C LYS A 149 30.30 -43.45 -4.37
N ASN A 150 29.55 -43.51 -3.26
CA ASN A 150 30.11 -43.35 -1.90
C ASN A 150 28.98 -43.29 -0.87
N ARG A 151 28.90 -44.32 -0.01
CA ARG A 151 28.24 -44.26 1.29
C ARG A 151 29.35 -44.34 2.34
N LYS A 152 29.31 -43.42 3.32
CA LYS A 152 30.07 -43.30 4.59
C LYS A 152 31.16 -42.23 4.62
N ALA A 153 30.86 -41.11 5.28
CA ALA A 153 31.64 -40.47 6.35
C ALA A 153 30.76 -39.33 6.91
N LYS A 154 30.22 -39.45 8.12
CA LYS A 154 30.83 -39.15 9.43
C LYS A 154 30.69 -37.65 9.76
N ARG A 155 29.87 -37.36 10.78
CA ARG A 155 29.81 -36.10 11.53
C ARG A 155 31.22 -35.63 11.85
N GLU A 156 31.58 -34.44 11.41
CA GLU A 156 32.69 -33.68 11.96
C GLU A 156 32.33 -32.19 11.92
N LYS A 157 32.26 -31.62 13.12
CA LYS A 157 32.07 -30.22 13.45
C LYS A 157 33.24 -29.43 12.88
N VAL A 158 33.00 -28.55 11.91
CA VAL A 158 33.98 -27.58 11.43
C VAL A 158 33.31 -26.23 11.37
N ILE A 159 33.67 -25.37 12.32
CA ILE A 159 33.58 -23.93 12.18
C ILE A 159 34.69 -23.57 11.19
N SER A 160 34.34 -23.32 9.93
CA SER A 160 35.20 -22.56 9.02
C SER A 160 34.35 -21.89 7.95
N SER A 161 34.53 -20.58 7.88
CA SER A 161 34.30 -19.75 6.71
C SER A 161 34.64 -20.45 5.40
N ASP A 162 33.86 -20.09 4.39
CA ASP A 162 34.07 -20.26 2.95
C ASP A 162 33.31 -21.39 2.23
N VAL A 163 32.21 -20.91 1.62
CA VAL A 163 31.75 -21.24 0.27
C VAL A 163 30.97 -22.55 0.09
N SER A 164 29.66 -22.44 0.33
CA SER A 164 28.64 -23.22 -0.37
C SER A 164 28.48 -22.66 -1.79
N GLU A 165 29.31 -23.10 -2.72
CA GLU A 165 29.25 -22.68 -4.14
C GLU A 165 28.09 -23.34 -4.92
N ASP A 166 27.24 -24.15 -4.28
CA ASP A 166 26.27 -25.02 -4.99
C ASP A 166 24.78 -24.78 -4.61
N LEU A 167 24.49 -23.98 -3.57
CA LEU A 167 23.12 -23.84 -3.03
C LEU A 167 22.43 -22.49 -3.32
N GLY A 168 23.10 -21.54 -3.99
CA GLY A 168 22.49 -20.26 -4.38
C GLY A 168 22.27 -19.25 -3.26
N PHE A 169 22.64 -19.60 -2.03
CA PHE A 169 22.72 -18.69 -0.89
C PHE A 169 24.07 -18.86 -0.16
N ARG A 170 24.44 -17.83 0.60
CA ARG A 170 25.56 -17.84 1.53
C ARG A 170 25.11 -17.26 2.86
N PHE A 171 25.62 -17.83 3.95
CA PHE A 171 25.52 -17.23 5.26
C PHE A 171 26.93 -16.85 5.73
N HIS A 172 27.13 -15.59 6.07
CA HIS A 172 28.41 -15.08 6.57
C HIS A 172 28.19 -14.13 7.74
N SER A 173 28.80 -14.45 8.89
CA SER A 173 28.60 -13.75 10.17
C SER A 173 27.14 -13.79 10.62
N VAL A 174 26.36 -12.77 10.25
CA VAL A 174 24.93 -12.62 10.57
C VAL A 174 24.10 -12.27 9.33
N THR A 175 24.72 -12.38 8.14
CA THR A 175 24.13 -11.96 6.87
C THR A 175 23.84 -13.19 6.02
N LEU A 176 22.56 -13.39 5.71
CA LEU A 176 22.11 -14.29 4.67
C LEU A 176 22.09 -13.52 3.34
N THR A 177 22.80 -14.01 2.34
CA THR A 177 22.71 -13.47 0.98
C THR A 177 22.24 -14.56 0.02
N VAL A 178 21.20 -14.26 -0.75
CA VAL A 178 20.67 -15.16 -1.78
C VAL A 178 21.03 -14.57 -3.14
N GLU A 179 21.86 -15.26 -3.92
CA GLU A 179 22.48 -14.69 -5.12
C GLU A 179 22.41 -15.57 -6.37
N ASN A 180 22.05 -16.86 -6.30
CA ASN A 180 22.05 -17.68 -7.51
C ASN A 180 21.30 -19.02 -7.43
N GLN A 181 19.98 -19.05 -7.65
CA GLN A 181 19.26 -20.18 -8.29
C GLN A 181 17.75 -19.88 -8.42
N THR A 182 17.23 -20.08 -9.64
CA THR A 182 15.83 -19.97 -10.09
C THR A 182 15.21 -18.56 -9.93
N LEU A 183 14.73 -18.00 -11.05
CA LEU A 183 14.09 -16.67 -11.16
C LEU A 183 12.97 -16.40 -10.12
N ILE A 184 12.49 -17.47 -9.50
CA ILE A 184 11.46 -17.57 -8.48
C ILE A 184 12.09 -18.36 -7.33
N MET A 185 12.19 -17.80 -6.12
CA MET A 185 12.33 -18.68 -4.94
C MET A 185 11.03 -19.48 -4.86
N ASP A 186 11.11 -20.80 -4.93
CA ASP A 186 9.93 -21.65 -4.77
C ASP A 186 9.21 -21.25 -3.46
N GLY A 187 7.89 -21.09 -3.52
CA GLY A 187 7.11 -20.84 -2.30
C GLY A 187 7.21 -22.06 -1.40
N PHE A 188 7.61 -21.87 -0.15
CA PHE A 188 7.65 -22.95 0.83
C PHE A 188 6.26 -23.11 1.45
N ASP A 189 5.87 -24.34 1.78
CA ASP A 189 4.56 -24.72 2.30
C ASP A 189 4.35 -24.31 3.77
N GLY A 190 5.03 -23.25 4.24
CA GLY A 190 5.09 -22.83 5.64
C GLY A 190 5.85 -23.82 6.53
N ASN A 191 6.53 -24.83 5.96
CA ASN A 191 7.36 -25.75 6.74
C ASN A 191 8.81 -25.24 6.80
N GLU A 192 9.19 -24.70 7.96
CA GLU A 192 10.52 -24.18 8.26
C GLU A 192 11.65 -25.18 7.97
N GLU A 193 11.43 -26.49 8.17
CA GLU A 193 12.47 -27.53 7.99
C GLU A 193 12.91 -27.70 6.52
N ASN A 194 12.12 -27.19 5.56
CA ASN A 194 12.42 -27.27 4.14
C ASN A 194 13.24 -26.06 3.64
N LYS A 195 13.37 -25.00 4.44
CA LYS A 195 14.07 -23.78 4.05
C LYS A 195 15.59 -24.02 4.07
N PRO A 196 16.34 -23.63 3.02
CA PRO A 196 17.79 -23.89 2.97
C PRO A 196 18.61 -23.20 4.07
N TRP A 197 18.07 -22.14 4.66
CA TRP A 197 18.67 -21.37 5.77
C TRP A 197 18.14 -21.76 7.15
N SER A 198 17.32 -22.80 7.28
CA SER A 198 16.70 -23.22 8.55
C SER A 198 17.70 -23.48 9.68
N GLU A 199 18.90 -23.99 9.38
CA GLU A 199 19.94 -24.22 10.39
C GLU A 199 20.53 -22.92 10.97
N HIS A 200 20.30 -21.78 10.32
CA HIS A 200 20.83 -20.46 10.69
C HIS A 200 19.74 -19.42 11.00
N SER A 201 18.45 -19.78 11.02
CA SER A 201 17.34 -18.82 11.14
C SER A 201 17.48 -17.88 12.34
N GLU A 202 17.94 -18.39 13.47
CA GLU A 202 18.19 -17.64 14.71
C GLU A 202 19.41 -16.70 14.64
N GLU A 203 20.29 -16.87 13.65
CA GLU A 203 21.54 -16.09 13.51
C GLU A 203 21.44 -15.04 12.37
N VAL A 204 20.37 -15.07 11.57
CA VAL A 204 20.17 -14.12 10.48
C VAL A 204 19.63 -12.80 11.02
N LEU A 205 20.49 -11.78 11.08
CA LEU A 205 20.08 -10.39 11.37
C LEU A 205 19.92 -9.58 10.08
N ASN A 206 20.60 -9.96 9.00
CA ASN A 206 20.61 -9.22 7.74
C ASN A 206 20.30 -10.14 6.56
N LEU A 207 19.40 -9.72 5.68
CA LEU A 207 19.09 -10.41 4.44
C LEU A 207 19.43 -9.54 3.23
N THR A 208 20.18 -10.09 2.29
CA THR A 208 20.45 -9.47 0.99
C THR A 208 19.92 -10.35 -0.14
N ILE A 209 19.07 -9.78 -0.98
CA ILE A 209 18.55 -10.43 -2.19
C ILE A 209 19.34 -9.93 -3.41
N GLY A 210 19.94 -10.85 -4.16
CA GLY A 210 20.74 -10.58 -5.35
C GLY A 210 19.94 -10.07 -6.56
N SER A 211 20.65 -9.51 -7.55
CA SER A 211 20.08 -8.81 -8.71
C SER A 211 19.44 -9.69 -9.79
N GLU A 212 19.56 -11.01 -9.68
CA GLU A 212 18.95 -11.96 -10.62
C GLU A 212 17.58 -12.47 -10.14
N ILE A 213 17.21 -12.15 -8.90
CA ILE A 213 15.98 -12.63 -8.26
C ILE A 213 14.85 -11.65 -8.60
N THR A 214 13.79 -12.18 -9.23
CA THR A 214 12.62 -11.37 -9.62
C THR A 214 11.43 -11.58 -8.70
N THR A 215 11.37 -12.71 -8.00
CA THR A 215 10.27 -13.07 -7.11
C THR A 215 10.82 -13.67 -5.82
N ILE A 216 10.45 -13.08 -4.70
CA ILE A 216 10.58 -13.72 -3.38
C ILE A 216 9.38 -14.63 -3.20
N GLY A 217 9.64 -15.90 -2.92
CA GLY A 217 8.64 -16.95 -2.80
C GLY A 217 7.72 -16.71 -1.62
N SER A 218 6.56 -17.38 -1.65
CA SER A 218 5.67 -17.37 -0.48
C SER A 218 6.38 -18.06 0.70
N TYR A 219 6.24 -17.51 1.90
CA TYR A 219 6.83 -18.05 3.14
C TYR A 219 8.32 -18.44 2.97
N SER A 220 9.11 -17.61 2.28
CA SER A 220 10.54 -17.89 2.14
C SER A 220 11.28 -17.53 3.42
N PHE A 221 11.01 -16.34 3.96
CA PHE A 221 11.71 -15.78 5.11
C PHE A 221 10.78 -15.50 6.28
N ASP A 222 9.63 -16.17 6.35
CA ASP A 222 8.76 -16.15 7.53
C ASP A 222 9.48 -16.73 8.75
N ASP A 223 9.12 -16.17 9.90
CA ASP A 223 9.59 -16.50 11.24
C ASP A 223 11.13 -16.44 11.39
N LEU A 224 11.80 -15.62 10.58
CA LEU A 224 13.16 -15.16 10.88
C LEU A 224 13.09 -14.09 11.96
N THR A 225 12.80 -14.50 13.20
CA THR A 225 12.46 -13.59 14.30
C THR A 225 13.59 -12.63 14.66
N ASN A 226 14.86 -12.95 14.38
CA ASN A 226 15.99 -12.05 14.66
C ASN A 226 16.42 -11.20 13.45
N LEU A 227 15.71 -11.28 12.32
CA LEU A 227 16.00 -10.48 11.13
C LEU A 227 15.68 -9.01 11.40
N GLU A 228 16.68 -8.13 11.25
CA GLU A 228 16.57 -6.69 11.50
C GLU A 228 16.50 -5.88 10.19
N HIS A 229 17.25 -6.30 9.16
CA HIS A 229 17.38 -5.53 7.92
C HIS A 229 17.27 -6.40 6.66
N VAL A 230 16.48 -5.92 5.69
CA VAL A 230 16.32 -6.54 4.37
C VAL A 230 16.75 -5.57 3.28
N THR A 231 17.67 -6.00 2.42
CA THR A 231 18.07 -5.27 1.21
C THR A 231 17.64 -6.01 -0.05
N LEU A 232 16.71 -5.41 -0.80
CA LEU A 232 16.19 -5.94 -2.06
C LEU A 232 16.89 -5.31 -3.25
N SER A 233 17.32 -6.13 -4.21
CA SER A 233 17.84 -5.62 -5.48
C SER A 233 16.73 -5.12 -6.40
N ASP A 234 17.09 -4.27 -7.37
CA ASP A 234 16.14 -3.60 -8.27
C ASP A 234 15.31 -4.57 -9.12
N SER A 235 15.78 -5.80 -9.34
CA SER A 235 15.10 -6.83 -10.13
C SER A 235 13.86 -7.42 -9.45
N VAL A 236 13.72 -7.28 -8.12
CA VAL A 236 12.64 -7.90 -7.36
C VAL A 236 11.32 -7.25 -7.75
N ALA A 237 10.50 -7.96 -8.50
CA ALA A 237 9.19 -7.53 -8.98
C ALA A 237 8.04 -7.98 -8.06
N VAL A 238 8.22 -9.08 -7.33
CA VAL A 238 7.17 -9.66 -6.49
C VAL A 238 7.73 -10.09 -5.14
N ILE A 239 7.05 -9.68 -4.08
CA ILE A 239 7.19 -10.25 -2.73
C ILE A 239 5.98 -11.16 -2.52
N GLY A 240 6.23 -12.46 -2.31
CA GLY A 240 5.21 -13.49 -2.20
C GLY A 240 4.34 -13.39 -0.95
N GLU A 241 3.32 -14.27 -0.88
CA GLU A 241 2.45 -14.39 0.29
C GLU A 241 3.24 -14.81 1.52
N GLY A 242 3.07 -14.10 2.64
CA GLY A 242 3.76 -14.43 3.89
C GLY A 242 5.29 -14.41 3.82
N ALA A 243 5.89 -13.76 2.82
CA ALA A 243 7.33 -13.87 2.55
C ALA A 243 8.22 -13.52 3.77
N PHE A 244 7.77 -12.60 4.63
CA PHE A 244 8.41 -12.15 5.87
C PHE A 244 7.41 -12.17 7.04
N TYR A 245 6.44 -13.09 7.01
CA TYR A 245 5.47 -13.23 8.09
C TYR A 245 6.19 -13.48 9.42
N GLY A 246 5.86 -12.76 10.48
CA GLY A 246 6.40 -13.01 11.82
C GLY A 246 7.86 -12.59 12.04
N CYS A 247 8.48 -11.85 11.11
CA CYS A 247 9.80 -11.25 11.34
C CYS A 247 9.70 -10.06 12.31
N SER A 248 9.45 -10.34 13.59
CA SER A 248 9.04 -9.33 14.59
C SER A 248 10.10 -8.26 14.88
N TYR A 249 11.38 -8.55 14.63
CA TYR A 249 12.48 -7.60 14.78
C TYR A 249 12.88 -6.88 13.48
N LEU A 250 12.18 -7.10 12.37
CA LEU A 250 12.51 -6.47 11.09
C LEU A 250 12.23 -4.97 11.18
N GLU A 251 13.27 -4.14 11.14
CA GLU A 251 13.19 -2.69 11.31
C GLU A 251 13.08 -1.94 9.98
N GLU A 252 13.82 -2.39 8.96
CA GLU A 252 13.89 -1.70 7.67
C GLU A 252 13.92 -2.68 6.48
N VAL A 253 13.12 -2.35 5.45
CA VAL A 253 13.18 -2.99 4.13
C VAL A 253 13.59 -1.94 3.10
N THR A 254 14.80 -2.07 2.57
CA THR A 254 15.37 -1.11 1.61
C THR A 254 15.39 -1.67 0.20
N LEU A 255 14.93 -0.85 -0.76
CA LEU A 255 15.16 -1.08 -2.19
C LEU A 255 16.50 -0.44 -2.59
N LYS A 256 17.37 -1.16 -3.32
CA LYS A 256 18.70 -0.66 -3.69
C LYS A 256 18.69 0.62 -4.53
N SER A 257 17.61 0.88 -5.26
CA SER A 257 17.44 2.08 -6.08
C SER A 257 15.98 2.45 -6.27
N GLU A 258 15.74 3.73 -6.56
CA GLU A 258 14.48 4.27 -7.11
C GLU A 258 14.03 3.57 -8.40
N LYS A 259 14.93 2.84 -9.09
CA LYS A 259 14.64 2.09 -10.31
C LYS A 259 14.02 0.70 -10.06
N SER A 260 13.77 0.34 -8.81
CA SER A 260 13.19 -0.95 -8.42
C SER A 260 12.00 -1.37 -9.28
N ASP A 261 11.95 -2.65 -9.62
CA ASP A 261 10.87 -3.26 -10.37
C ASP A 261 9.73 -3.81 -9.51
N LEU A 262 9.72 -3.55 -8.21
CA LEU A 262 8.67 -4.04 -7.31
C LEU A 262 7.27 -3.60 -7.80
N ARG A 263 6.45 -4.58 -8.20
CA ARG A 263 5.06 -4.40 -8.67
C ARG A 263 4.04 -4.92 -7.67
N THR A 264 4.40 -5.90 -6.83
CA THR A 264 3.43 -6.58 -5.97
C THR A 264 4.03 -6.96 -4.63
N VAL A 265 3.32 -6.57 -3.58
CA VAL A 265 3.46 -7.12 -2.23
C VAL A 265 2.30 -8.09 -1.99
N GLY A 266 2.63 -9.34 -1.68
CA GLY A 266 1.68 -10.43 -1.51
C GLY A 266 0.82 -10.30 -0.26
N ASN A 267 -0.17 -11.18 -0.13
CA ASN A 267 -0.98 -11.25 1.08
C ASN A 267 -0.09 -11.60 2.28
N HIS A 268 -0.34 -11.00 3.44
CA HIS A 268 0.40 -11.27 4.68
C HIS A 268 1.94 -11.12 4.59
N ALA A 269 2.47 -10.46 3.55
CA ALA A 269 3.90 -10.48 3.25
C ALA A 269 4.80 -10.02 4.40
N PHE A 270 4.33 -9.08 5.21
CA PHE A 270 5.00 -8.51 6.39
C PHE A 270 4.07 -8.52 7.62
N THR A 271 3.11 -9.45 7.69
CA THR A 271 2.26 -9.55 8.89
C THR A 271 3.11 -9.81 10.13
N ASN A 272 2.83 -9.09 11.22
CA ASN A 272 3.53 -9.15 12.50
C ASN A 272 5.04 -8.83 12.41
N CYS A 273 5.46 -8.03 11.42
CA CYS A 273 6.75 -7.33 11.49
C CYS A 273 6.63 -6.13 12.44
N GLU A 274 6.49 -6.40 13.74
CA GLU A 274 6.16 -5.42 14.79
C GLU A 274 7.15 -4.26 14.85
N SER A 275 8.43 -4.54 14.56
CA SER A 275 9.50 -3.54 14.59
C SER A 275 9.66 -2.72 13.32
N LEU A 276 8.88 -2.99 12.26
CA LEU A 276 9.08 -2.37 10.95
C LEU A 276 8.71 -0.90 11.00
N GLU A 277 9.72 -0.03 10.95
CA GLU A 277 9.54 1.43 10.99
C GLU A 277 9.41 2.03 9.60
N LYS A 278 10.12 1.43 8.62
CA LYS A 278 10.29 2.03 7.31
C LYS A 278 10.29 0.99 6.20
N ILE A 279 9.48 1.27 5.18
CA ILE A 279 9.54 0.62 3.88
C ILE A 279 9.41 1.66 2.78
N VAL A 280 10.28 1.57 1.77
CA VAL A 280 10.21 2.41 0.58
C VAL A 280 9.65 1.56 -0.55
N PHE A 281 8.59 2.03 -1.20
CA PHE A 281 8.01 1.36 -2.35
C PHE A 281 8.57 1.86 -3.67
N SER A 282 8.60 0.98 -4.67
CA SER A 282 8.88 1.39 -6.05
C SER A 282 7.72 2.26 -6.56
N LYS A 283 8.03 3.32 -7.32
CA LYS A 283 7.04 4.12 -8.06
C LYS A 283 6.20 3.29 -9.05
N LYS A 284 6.62 2.06 -9.36
CA LYS A 284 5.91 1.12 -10.23
C LYS A 284 4.99 0.15 -9.46
N LEU A 285 4.87 0.25 -8.13
CA LEU A 285 4.05 -0.66 -7.33
C LEU A 285 2.59 -0.63 -7.79
N VAL A 286 1.99 -1.80 -8.01
CA VAL A 286 0.60 -1.90 -8.50
C VAL A 286 -0.35 -2.44 -7.44
N ARG A 287 0.13 -3.35 -6.58
CA ARG A 287 -0.71 -4.11 -5.65
C ARG A 287 -0.05 -4.31 -4.28
N ILE A 288 -0.83 -4.07 -3.24
CA ILE A 288 -0.57 -4.45 -1.84
C ILE A 288 -1.64 -5.48 -1.44
N GLY A 289 -1.23 -6.67 -1.00
CA GLY A 289 -2.13 -7.78 -0.68
C GLY A 289 -2.94 -7.61 0.61
N ASP A 290 -3.87 -8.55 0.83
CA ASP A 290 -4.67 -8.60 2.07
C ASP A 290 -3.74 -8.81 3.28
N GLY A 291 -3.93 -8.03 4.35
CA GLY A 291 -3.14 -8.14 5.57
C GLY A 291 -1.63 -7.89 5.42
N ALA A 292 -1.16 -7.32 4.29
CA ALA A 292 0.25 -7.27 3.92
C ALA A 292 1.18 -6.70 5.00
N PHE A 293 0.75 -5.69 5.75
CA PHE A 293 1.45 -5.04 6.87
C PHE A 293 0.65 -5.12 8.17
N SER A 294 -0.28 -6.08 8.28
CA SER A 294 -1.07 -6.23 9.50
C SER A 294 -0.17 -6.48 10.71
N GLY A 295 -0.31 -5.69 11.79
CA GLY A 295 0.52 -5.81 12.99
C GLY A 295 1.91 -5.18 12.89
N CYS A 296 2.20 -4.37 11.85
CA CYS A 296 3.40 -3.53 11.85
C CYS A 296 3.19 -2.30 12.75
N GLU A 297 3.33 -2.49 14.07
CA GLU A 297 2.96 -1.50 15.09
C GLU A 297 3.84 -0.23 15.06
N ARG A 298 5.09 -0.35 14.63
CA ARG A 298 6.05 0.76 14.53
C ARG A 298 6.10 1.45 13.16
N LEU A 299 5.27 1.04 12.20
CA LEU A 299 5.27 1.63 10.86
C LEU A 299 4.64 3.03 10.90
N GLU A 300 5.47 4.07 10.72
CA GLU A 300 5.05 5.47 10.91
C GLU A 300 4.61 6.16 9.62
N GLU A 301 5.35 5.99 8.51
CA GLU A 301 5.06 6.67 7.25
C GLU A 301 5.28 5.72 6.08
N VAL A 302 4.30 5.67 5.16
CA VAL A 302 4.45 4.97 3.88
C VAL A 302 4.01 5.85 2.72
N GLU A 303 4.89 6.01 1.74
CA GLU A 303 4.54 6.66 0.49
C GLU A 303 4.00 5.64 -0.50
N ILE A 304 2.71 5.74 -0.83
CA ILE A 304 2.05 4.82 -1.77
C ILE A 304 1.87 5.55 -3.10
N PRO A 305 2.52 5.10 -4.20
CA PRO A 305 2.47 5.79 -5.48
C PRO A 305 1.12 5.62 -6.19
N ASP A 306 0.78 6.56 -7.07
CA ASP A 306 -0.47 6.58 -7.84
C ASP A 306 -0.64 5.40 -8.81
N SER A 307 0.43 4.64 -9.07
CA SER A 307 0.40 3.40 -9.82
C SER A 307 -0.33 2.26 -9.09
N VAL A 308 -0.54 2.38 -7.77
CA VAL A 308 -1.28 1.39 -6.98
C VAL A 308 -2.77 1.45 -7.32
N THR A 309 -3.30 0.29 -7.69
CA THR A 309 -4.72 0.13 -8.07
C THR A 309 -5.45 -0.90 -7.21
N GLU A 310 -4.74 -1.53 -6.27
CA GLU A 310 -5.28 -2.52 -5.35
C GLU A 310 -4.51 -2.50 -4.02
N ILE A 311 -5.23 -2.26 -2.92
CA ILE A 311 -4.79 -2.45 -1.54
C ILE A 311 -5.79 -3.39 -0.89
N GLY A 312 -5.29 -4.50 -0.34
CA GLY A 312 -6.10 -5.57 0.22
C GLY A 312 -6.82 -5.19 1.52
N GLU A 313 -7.77 -6.03 1.91
CA GLU A 313 -8.46 -5.91 3.19
C GLU A 313 -7.46 -6.03 4.35
N ASP A 314 -7.61 -5.21 5.37
CA ASP A 314 -6.74 -5.19 6.56
C ASP A 314 -5.25 -5.02 6.25
N ALA A 315 -4.88 -4.49 5.07
CA ALA A 315 -3.48 -4.41 4.63
C ALA A 315 -2.57 -3.65 5.61
N PHE A 316 -3.14 -2.72 6.39
CA PHE A 316 -2.44 -1.95 7.42
C PHE A 316 -3.17 -2.03 8.79
N PHE A 317 -3.88 -3.13 9.04
CA PHE A 317 -4.56 -3.33 10.33
C PHE A 317 -3.54 -3.38 11.48
N GLY A 318 -3.78 -2.65 12.57
CA GLY A 318 -2.85 -2.61 13.70
C GLY A 318 -1.62 -1.70 13.50
N CYS A 319 -1.50 -0.99 12.38
CA CYS A 319 -0.48 0.05 12.20
C CYS A 319 -0.94 1.36 12.87
N HIS A 320 -0.82 1.45 14.20
CA HIS A 320 -1.48 2.49 14.99
C HIS A 320 -0.98 3.92 14.76
N ASN A 321 0.27 4.10 14.30
CA ASN A 321 0.89 5.40 14.08
C ASN A 321 1.08 5.72 12.59
N LEU A 322 0.45 4.96 11.71
CA LEU A 322 0.69 5.05 10.27
C LEU A 322 0.08 6.31 9.65
N VAL A 323 0.92 7.02 8.90
CA VAL A 323 0.54 8.07 7.96
C VAL A 323 0.79 7.56 6.54
N ILE A 324 -0.24 7.64 5.69
CA ILE A 324 -0.12 7.35 4.26
C ILE A 324 0.17 8.66 3.52
N VAL A 325 1.24 8.68 2.74
CA VAL A 325 1.59 9.78 1.84
C VAL A 325 1.16 9.41 0.43
N CYS A 326 0.26 10.19 -0.17
CA CYS A 326 -0.29 9.90 -1.50
C CYS A 326 -0.96 11.13 -2.15
N SER A 327 -1.23 11.08 -3.45
CA SER A 327 -2.03 12.09 -4.16
C SER A 327 -3.51 11.99 -3.79
N LYS A 328 -4.24 13.11 -3.82
CA LYS A 328 -5.65 13.20 -3.38
C LYS A 328 -6.63 12.30 -4.14
N ASP A 329 -6.37 12.08 -5.43
CA ASP A 329 -7.24 11.27 -6.31
C ASP A 329 -6.75 9.82 -6.46
N SER A 330 -5.77 9.41 -5.64
CA SER A 330 -5.17 8.08 -5.70
C SER A 330 -6.05 7.00 -5.02
N PHE A 331 -5.82 5.74 -5.41
CA PHE A 331 -6.44 4.60 -4.72
C PHE A 331 -6.03 4.54 -3.24
N ALA A 332 -4.79 4.95 -2.92
CA ALA A 332 -4.27 4.99 -1.57
C ALA A 332 -5.02 6.00 -0.69
N TYR A 333 -5.37 7.16 -1.24
CA TYR A 333 -6.19 8.16 -0.55
C TYR A 333 -7.56 7.60 -0.18
N GLU A 334 -8.26 6.98 -1.15
CA GLU A 334 -9.56 6.36 -0.89
C GLU A 334 -9.46 5.26 0.18
N TYR A 335 -8.45 4.39 0.08
CA TYR A 335 -8.21 3.32 1.05
C TYR A 335 -7.98 3.86 2.47
N ALA A 336 -7.13 4.90 2.61
CA ALA A 336 -6.83 5.49 3.90
C ALA A 336 -8.07 6.10 4.55
N MET A 337 -8.90 6.80 3.77
CA MET A 337 -10.17 7.36 4.26
C MET A 337 -11.17 6.28 4.69
N ASP A 338 -11.29 5.19 3.92
CA ASP A 338 -12.18 4.06 4.26
C ASP A 338 -11.77 3.36 5.57
N ASN A 339 -10.47 3.37 5.89
CA ASN A 339 -9.89 2.70 7.07
C ASN A 339 -9.52 3.66 8.22
N ALA A 340 -9.88 4.95 8.11
CA ALA A 340 -9.54 5.98 9.09
C ALA A 340 -8.04 6.08 9.42
N ILE A 341 -7.19 5.91 8.41
CA ILE A 341 -5.73 6.09 8.48
C ILE A 341 -5.41 7.56 8.17
N GLU A 342 -4.44 8.14 8.88
CA GLU A 342 -4.00 9.52 8.65
C GLU A 342 -3.35 9.65 7.27
N VAL A 343 -3.60 10.77 6.59
CA VAL A 343 -3.09 11.02 5.23
C VAL A 343 -2.36 12.34 5.13
N LYS A 344 -1.17 12.30 4.53
CA LYS A 344 -0.43 13.46 4.06
C LYS A 344 -0.56 13.54 2.55
N VAL A 345 -1.32 14.52 2.08
CA VAL A 345 -1.51 14.73 0.64
C VAL A 345 -0.27 15.40 0.07
N VAL A 346 0.25 14.83 -1.02
CA VAL A 346 1.23 15.51 -1.86
C VAL A 346 0.42 16.30 -2.87
N ASP A 347 0.38 17.62 -2.70
CA ASP A 347 -0.12 18.51 -3.74
C ASP A 347 0.95 18.52 -4.82
N ASP A 348 0.66 17.90 -5.97
CA ASP A 348 1.36 18.27 -7.20
C ASP A 348 1.00 19.74 -7.43
N GLU A 349 1.86 20.66 -6.97
CA GLU A 349 1.84 22.01 -7.50
C GLU A 349 2.02 21.86 -9.01
N GLU A 350 0.93 21.97 -9.76
CA GLU A 350 0.99 22.41 -11.15
C GLU A 350 1.96 23.59 -11.16
N GLU A 351 3.08 23.48 -11.87
CA GLU A 351 3.89 24.65 -12.20
C GLU A 351 2.99 25.59 -13.01
N THR A 352 2.24 26.45 -12.33
CA THR A 352 1.50 27.52 -12.96
C THR A 352 2.54 28.42 -13.62
N PRO A 353 2.53 28.61 -14.95
CA PRO A 353 3.38 29.61 -15.57
C PRO A 353 2.95 30.96 -15.00
N SER A 354 3.85 31.62 -14.26
CA SER A 354 3.63 33.00 -13.85
C SER A 354 3.60 33.88 -15.10
N ASP A 355 2.41 34.17 -15.61
CA ASP A 355 2.20 35.18 -16.65
C ASP A 355 2.66 36.55 -16.13
N PRO A 356 3.53 37.27 -16.86
CA PRO A 356 3.89 38.64 -16.52
C PRO A 356 2.76 39.58 -16.97
N GLU A 357 1.91 40.02 -16.05
CA GLU A 357 0.99 41.13 -16.33
C GLU A 357 1.78 42.43 -16.54
N ASN A 358 1.98 42.75 -17.81
CA ASN A 358 2.28 44.08 -18.31
C ASN A 358 0.95 44.81 -18.57
N THR A 359 0.53 45.69 -17.68
CA THR A 359 -0.40 46.78 -18.01
C THR A 359 0.39 48.08 -18.09
N GLY A 360 0.65 48.52 -19.32
CA GLY A 360 1.13 49.86 -19.58
C GLY A 360 0.04 50.90 -19.35
N ASP A 361 0.43 52.05 -18.82
CA ASP A 361 -0.24 53.31 -19.12
C ASP A 361 0.80 54.43 -19.24
N VAL A 362 0.65 55.22 -20.31
CA VAL A 362 1.59 56.22 -20.81
C VAL A 362 1.31 57.58 -20.14
N GLN A 363 2.36 58.30 -19.71
CA GLN A 363 2.52 59.75 -19.94
C GLN A 363 3.92 60.28 -19.54
N GLU A 364 4.65 60.75 -20.56
CA GLU A 364 5.84 61.62 -20.55
C GLU A 364 5.54 63.06 -20.05
N PRO A 365 6.51 64.03 -20.04
CA PRO A 365 7.96 63.98 -19.80
C PRO A 365 8.47 65.14 -18.91
N SER A 366 9.72 65.08 -18.40
CA SER A 366 10.54 66.31 -18.21
C SER A 366 12.02 66.04 -17.90
N ASN A 367 12.87 66.45 -18.84
CA ASN A 367 14.06 67.30 -18.67
C ASN A 367 15.34 66.86 -17.94
N VAL A 368 16.40 66.79 -18.77
CA VAL A 368 17.71 67.50 -18.71
C VAL A 368 18.96 66.62 -18.47
N PRO A 369 20.06 66.89 -19.21
CA PRO A 369 21.02 65.90 -19.69
C PRO A 369 22.39 66.03 -19.00
N GLU A 370 23.36 65.15 -19.34
CA GLU A 370 24.69 65.59 -19.79
C GLU A 370 25.66 64.46 -20.20
N ASN A 371 26.37 64.75 -21.29
CA ASN A 371 27.75 64.34 -21.64
C ASN A 371 28.02 62.93 -22.21
N THR A 372 27.98 62.89 -23.55
CA THR A 372 29.00 62.27 -24.43
C THR A 372 30.38 62.94 -24.22
N PRO A 373 31.51 62.52 -24.84
CA PRO A 373 31.69 61.48 -25.86
C PRO A 373 32.90 60.55 -25.61
N ASP A 374 33.03 59.45 -26.36
CA ASP A 374 34.23 59.37 -27.20
C ASP A 374 34.08 58.44 -28.40
N ASN A 375 34.80 58.87 -29.42
CA ASN A 375 34.64 58.58 -30.82
C ASN A 375 35.64 57.52 -31.30
N SER A 376 35.40 57.05 -32.52
CA SER A 376 36.36 56.54 -33.51
C SER A 376 36.57 55.04 -33.60
N GLY A 377 36.37 54.51 -34.81
CA GLY A 377 36.68 53.13 -35.16
C GLY A 377 36.18 52.64 -36.52
N ASN A 378 36.24 53.53 -37.52
CA ASN A 378 36.17 53.30 -38.97
C ASN A 378 36.59 51.89 -39.49
N ASN A 379 35.74 51.24 -40.29
CA ASN A 379 35.93 50.85 -41.71
C ASN A 379 35.10 49.62 -42.09
N GLY A 380 34.34 49.75 -43.17
CA GLY A 380 33.57 48.67 -43.76
C GLY A 380 34.37 47.83 -44.75
N SER A 381 33.86 46.63 -45.02
CA SER A 381 33.69 45.95 -46.30
C SER A 381 33.62 44.45 -46.02
N ASP A 382 32.45 43.87 -46.22
CA ASP A 382 32.29 42.67 -47.04
C ASP A 382 30.81 42.25 -47.02
N GLU A 383 30.14 42.48 -48.15
CA GLU A 383 28.93 41.74 -48.49
C GLU A 383 29.35 40.32 -48.92
N SER A 384 28.93 39.33 -48.14
CA SER A 384 28.75 37.95 -48.59
C SER A 384 27.53 37.38 -47.87
N PRO A 385 26.72 36.53 -48.53
CA PRO A 385 25.36 36.25 -48.10
C PRO A 385 25.37 35.21 -46.98
N ASP A 386 25.05 35.63 -45.76
CA ASP A 386 24.95 34.69 -44.66
C ASP A 386 23.59 33.98 -44.73
N ASN A 387 23.64 32.78 -45.29
CA ASN A 387 22.60 31.77 -45.26
C ASN A 387 22.46 31.25 -43.82
N SER A 388 21.81 32.02 -42.95
CA SER A 388 21.39 31.52 -41.63
C SER A 388 20.09 30.73 -41.80
N SER A 389 20.23 29.44 -42.08
CA SER A 389 19.19 28.48 -41.73
C SER A 389 19.06 28.52 -40.21
N GLN A 390 18.07 29.25 -39.69
CA GLN A 390 17.75 29.24 -38.26
C GLN A 390 17.39 27.80 -37.88
N GLU A 391 18.29 27.11 -37.19
CA GLU A 391 17.95 25.87 -36.49
C GLU A 391 16.88 26.21 -35.46
N MET A 392 15.67 25.70 -35.66
CA MET A 392 14.62 25.76 -34.64
C MET A 392 15.16 25.16 -33.34
N THR A 393 14.95 25.89 -32.26
CA THR A 393 15.27 25.43 -30.91
C THR A 393 14.46 24.19 -30.56
N LYS A 394 14.92 23.39 -29.59
CA LYS A 394 14.21 22.19 -29.15
C LYS A 394 12.79 22.51 -28.67
N ASP A 395 12.63 23.62 -27.98
CA ASP A 395 11.34 24.06 -27.45
C ASP A 395 10.38 24.47 -28.57
N GLU A 396 10.87 25.12 -29.63
CA GLU A 396 10.07 25.44 -30.83
C GLU A 396 9.63 24.18 -31.59
N LYS A 397 10.53 23.18 -31.71
CA LYS A 397 10.19 21.88 -32.31
C LYS A 397 9.14 21.13 -31.50
N LEU A 398 9.27 21.12 -30.18
CA LEU A 398 8.34 20.45 -29.29
C LEU A 398 6.96 21.09 -29.35
N ALA A 399 6.88 22.43 -29.32
CA ALA A 399 5.64 23.17 -29.46
C ALA A 399 4.96 22.92 -30.82
N GLN A 400 5.74 22.81 -31.90
CA GLN A 400 5.21 22.52 -33.23
C GLN A 400 4.64 21.10 -33.32
N LEU A 401 5.33 20.10 -32.74
CA LEU A 401 4.87 18.71 -32.71
C LEU A 401 3.61 18.54 -31.84
N GLN A 402 3.53 19.23 -30.70
CA GLN A 402 2.33 19.25 -29.86
C GLN A 402 1.13 19.87 -30.59
N SER A 403 1.34 20.93 -31.39
CA SER A 403 0.30 21.50 -32.23
C SER A 403 -0.18 20.53 -33.33
N GLN A 404 0.71 19.71 -33.88
CA GLN A 404 0.37 18.67 -34.85
C GLN A 404 -0.41 17.52 -34.19
N LEU A 405 -0.03 17.10 -32.99
CA LEU A 405 -0.73 16.04 -32.24
C LEU A 405 -2.19 16.40 -31.95
N ALA A 406 -2.46 17.68 -31.67
CA ALA A 406 -3.81 18.19 -31.44
C ALA A 406 -4.69 18.19 -32.72
N LYS A 407 -4.07 18.21 -33.90
CA LYS A 407 -4.76 18.25 -35.21
C LYS A 407 -4.83 16.88 -35.90
N ALA A 408 -4.19 15.86 -35.35
CA ALA A 408 -4.16 14.53 -35.95
C ALA A 408 -5.54 13.85 -35.91
N GLU A 409 -6.01 13.42 -37.08
CA GLU A 409 -7.36 12.83 -37.24
C GLU A 409 -7.34 11.29 -37.15
N SER A 410 -6.15 10.67 -37.22
CA SER A 410 -5.99 9.21 -37.16
C SER A 410 -5.07 8.76 -36.02
N ALA A 411 -5.33 7.56 -35.50
CA ALA A 411 -4.52 6.97 -34.42
C ALA A 411 -3.06 6.69 -34.87
N GLU A 412 -2.87 6.34 -36.14
CA GLU A 412 -1.55 6.06 -36.72
C GLU A 412 -0.70 7.33 -36.89
N GLU A 413 -1.33 8.46 -37.18
CA GLU A 413 -0.67 9.77 -37.23
C GLU A 413 -0.30 10.27 -35.84
N ARG A 414 -1.20 10.09 -34.85
CA ARG A 414 -0.91 10.39 -33.44
C ARG A 414 0.29 9.61 -32.90
N ASP A 415 0.35 8.30 -33.17
CA ASP A 415 1.42 7.44 -32.69
C ASP A 415 2.78 7.83 -33.29
N ARG A 416 2.82 8.23 -34.58
CA ARG A 416 4.03 8.77 -35.23
C ARG A 416 4.48 10.09 -34.62
N ILE A 417 3.56 11.00 -34.32
CA ILE A 417 3.89 12.31 -33.74
C ILE A 417 4.41 12.13 -32.31
N LEU A 418 3.83 11.22 -31.52
CA LEU A 418 4.31 10.89 -30.18
C LEU A 418 5.73 10.31 -30.19
N GLN A 419 6.05 9.42 -31.13
CA GLN A 419 7.41 8.90 -31.28
C GLN A 419 8.44 9.99 -31.61
N GLU A 420 8.07 10.99 -32.40
CA GLU A 420 8.99 12.11 -32.71
C GLU A 420 9.12 13.09 -31.54
N ILE A 421 8.06 13.27 -30.73
CA ILE A 421 8.11 14.03 -29.47
C ILE A 421 9.09 13.37 -28.49
N ASP A 422 8.98 12.05 -28.28
CA ASP A 422 9.87 11.30 -27.39
C ASP A 422 11.34 11.41 -27.83
N LYS A 423 11.57 11.37 -29.15
CA LYS A 423 12.92 11.52 -29.71
C LYS A 423 13.51 12.91 -29.47
N VAL A 424 12.72 13.97 -29.66
CA VAL A 424 13.17 15.36 -29.41
C VAL A 424 13.36 15.61 -27.90
N ALA A 425 12.61 14.94 -27.03
CA ALA A 425 12.78 15.02 -25.59
C ALA A 425 14.01 14.26 -25.07
N MET A 426 14.46 13.21 -25.79
CA MET A 426 15.68 12.46 -25.45
C MET A 426 16.97 13.12 -25.94
N GLU A 427 16.93 13.83 -27.06
CA GLU A 427 18.06 14.64 -27.58
C GLU A 427 18.34 15.83 -26.67
#